data_AF-A0A353M338-F1
#
_entry.id   AF-A0A353M338-F1
#
_cell.length_a   1.000
_cell.length_b   1.000
_cell.length_c   1.000
_cell.angle_alpha   90.00
_cell.angle_beta   90.00
_cell.angle_gamma   90.00
#
_symmetry.space_group_name_H-M   'P 1'
#
loop_
_entity.id
_entity.type
_entity.pdbx_description
1 polymer ?
#
loop_
_entity_poly.entity_id
_entity_poly.type
_entity_poly.pdbx_seq_one_letter_code
_entity_poly.pdbx_strand_id
1 'polypeptide(L)'
;MKKTLILALVLVSVLSIAGASFAAEPILMGKADYAAHGTRCFTVAVVALQGDVIVGAYLDEYQMLPRAETVGVPNSDLDFGNAFANPDQALASKKLNSEYYSNNMAKAGSTVTIADNFTALEQFVVGMTVAELEAFVTANDKEATVDMVTGATLVDNHGYLSAFLAAAQDALNN
;
A
#
# COMPACT_ATOMS: atom_id res chain seq x y z
N MET A 1 -23.78 17.94 -55.35
CA MET A 1 -24.52 18.53 -54.21
C MET A 1 -25.06 17.48 -53.25
N LYS A 2 -25.99 16.59 -53.64
CA LYS A 2 -26.51 15.54 -52.73
C LYS A 2 -25.45 14.60 -52.14
N LYS A 3 -24.49 14.12 -52.94
CA LYS A 3 -23.40 13.23 -52.46
C LYS A 3 -22.44 13.94 -51.50
N THR A 4 -22.16 15.22 -51.75
CA THR A 4 -21.32 16.07 -50.90
C THR A 4 -22.00 16.39 -49.56
N LEU A 5 -23.32 16.57 -49.57
CA LEU A 5 -24.12 16.81 -48.37
C LEU A 5 -24.21 15.56 -47.48
N ILE A 6 -24.34 14.37 -48.08
CA ILE A 6 -24.34 13.08 -47.35
C ILE A 6 -22.97 12.83 -46.70
N LEU A 7 -21.88 13.10 -47.43
CA LEU A 7 -20.54 12.91 -46.88
C LEU A 7 -20.25 13.88 -45.72
N ALA A 8 -20.71 15.13 -45.81
CA ALA A 8 -20.61 16.10 -44.72
C ALA A 8 -21.45 15.70 -43.50
N LEU A 9 -22.66 15.15 -43.71
CA LEU A 9 -23.53 14.70 -42.62
C LEU A 9 -22.95 13.46 -41.90
N VAL A 10 -22.37 12.52 -42.65
CA VAL A 10 -21.66 11.35 -42.09
C VAL A 10 -20.43 11.80 -41.30
N LEU A 11 -19.64 12.74 -41.83
CA LEU A 11 -18.45 13.24 -41.14
C LEU A 11 -18.81 13.96 -39.83
N VAL A 12 -19.90 14.75 -39.82
CA VAL A 12 -20.41 15.43 -38.61
C VAL A 12 -20.95 14.42 -37.59
N SER A 13 -21.63 13.36 -38.04
CA SER A 13 -22.13 12.31 -37.14
C SER A 13 -21.00 11.47 -36.50
N VAL A 14 -19.90 11.24 -37.22
CA VAL A 14 -18.71 10.55 -36.69
C VAL A 14 -17.95 11.45 -35.71
N LEU A 15 -17.92 12.77 -35.95
CA LEU A 15 -17.28 13.73 -35.04
C LEU A 15 -18.08 13.94 -33.74
N SER A 16 -19.41 13.84 -33.79
CA SER A 16 -20.26 13.95 -32.58
C SER A 16 -20.16 12.76 -31.63
N ILE A 17 -19.66 11.61 -32.10
CA ILE A 17 -19.42 10.41 -31.26
C ILE A 17 -18.06 10.50 -30.54
N ALA A 18 -17.12 11.32 -31.03
CA ALA A 18 -15.83 11.55 -30.40
C ALA A 18 -15.87 12.57 -29.23
N GLY A 19 -17.07 13.10 -28.92
CA GLY A 19 -17.29 14.03 -27.81
C GLY A 19 -17.56 13.35 -26.46
N ALA A 20 -17.37 12.04 -26.34
CA ALA A 20 -17.35 11.38 -25.04
C ALA A 20 -16.18 11.96 -24.23
N SER A 21 -16.51 12.64 -23.14
CA SER A 21 -15.53 13.21 -22.21
C SER A 21 -14.55 12.12 -21.80
N PHE A 22 -13.27 12.28 -22.15
CA PHE A 22 -12.16 11.61 -21.47
C PHE A 22 -12.01 12.23 -20.08
N ALA A 23 -13.05 12.16 -19.25
CA ALA A 23 -12.87 12.43 -17.83
C ALA A 23 -11.93 11.35 -17.34
N ALA A 24 -10.78 11.76 -16.79
CA ALA A 24 -9.87 10.83 -16.16
C ALA A 24 -10.67 10.02 -15.14
N GLU A 25 -10.51 8.70 -15.14
CA GLU A 25 -11.17 7.86 -14.13
C GLU A 25 -10.79 8.38 -12.75
N PRO A 26 -11.78 8.52 -11.84
CA PRO A 26 -11.52 9.03 -10.51
C PRO A 26 -10.54 8.11 -9.80
N ILE A 27 -9.68 8.70 -8.97
CA ILE A 27 -8.84 7.93 -8.07
C ILE A 27 -9.67 7.55 -6.84
N LEU A 28 -9.78 6.25 -6.59
CA LEU A 28 -10.37 5.73 -5.36
C LEU A 28 -9.25 5.45 -4.36
N MET A 29 -9.42 5.86 -3.11
CA MET A 29 -8.43 5.66 -2.06
C MET A 29 -9.01 4.71 -1.01
N GLY A 30 -8.20 3.76 -0.56
CA GLY A 30 -8.57 2.86 0.54
C GLY A 30 -7.43 2.68 1.51
N LYS A 31 -7.79 2.32 2.74
CA LYS A 31 -6.87 2.10 3.85
C LYS A 31 -7.24 0.85 4.63
N ALA A 32 -6.24 0.09 5.04
CA ALA A 32 -6.40 -1.01 5.98
C ALA A 32 -5.43 -0.87 7.15
N ASP A 33 -5.95 -1.04 8.37
CA ASP A 33 -5.15 -1.41 9.54
C ASP A 33 -5.18 -2.95 9.63
N TYR A 34 -4.01 -3.59 9.63
CA TYR A 34 -3.91 -5.04 9.44
C TYR A 34 -2.89 -5.68 10.38
N ALA A 35 -3.13 -6.93 10.76
CA ALA A 35 -2.22 -7.72 11.59
C ALA A 35 -1.29 -8.57 10.71
N ALA A 36 -0.44 -7.93 9.91
CA ALA A 36 0.44 -8.64 8.97
C ALA A 36 1.58 -9.39 9.68
N HIS A 37 2.11 -8.80 10.76
CA HIS A 37 3.29 -9.28 11.46
C HIS A 37 3.04 -9.39 12.97
N GLY A 38 3.10 -10.61 13.50
CA GLY A 38 3.03 -10.89 14.94
C GLY A 38 1.83 -10.23 15.66
N THR A 39 2.02 -9.88 16.93
CA THR A 39 0.97 -9.32 17.80
C THR A 39 1.40 -8.05 18.54
N ARG A 40 2.61 -7.54 18.28
CA ARG A 40 3.20 -6.38 18.97
C ARG A 40 3.18 -5.11 18.13
N CYS A 41 2.60 -5.17 16.96
CA CYS A 41 2.54 -4.12 15.97
C CYS A 41 1.28 -4.26 15.13
N PHE A 42 1.00 -3.23 14.33
CA PHE A 42 -0.02 -3.30 13.30
C PHE A 42 0.46 -2.55 12.06
N THR A 43 0.07 -3.08 10.91
CA THR A 43 0.39 -2.53 9.60
C THR A 43 -0.67 -1.51 9.20
N VAL A 44 -0.25 -0.43 8.55
CA VAL A 44 -1.12 0.50 7.83
C VAL A 44 -0.80 0.37 6.34
N ALA A 45 -1.76 -0.09 5.56
CA ALA A 45 -1.68 -0.12 4.11
C ALA A 45 -2.63 0.94 3.51
N VAL A 46 -2.17 1.64 2.49
CA VAL A 46 -2.98 2.59 1.71
C VAL A 46 -2.81 2.26 0.24
N VAL A 47 -3.92 2.25 -0.50
CA VAL A 47 -3.95 1.98 -1.93
C VAL A 47 -4.71 3.09 -2.64
N ALA A 48 -4.21 3.49 -3.81
CA ALA A 48 -4.89 4.33 -4.79
C ALA A 48 -5.24 3.49 -6.02
N LEU A 49 -6.52 3.44 -6.39
CA LEU A 49 -7.01 2.75 -7.57
C LEU A 49 -7.38 3.75 -8.67
N GLN A 50 -7.05 3.42 -9.91
CA GLN A 50 -7.69 4.00 -11.10
C GLN A 50 -8.45 2.87 -11.79
N GLY A 51 -9.78 2.95 -11.76
CA GLY A 51 -10.61 1.79 -12.08
C GLY A 51 -10.38 0.68 -11.06
N ASP A 52 -9.93 -0.49 -11.51
CA ASP A 52 -9.55 -1.64 -10.68
C ASP A 52 -8.03 -1.86 -10.55
N VAL A 53 -7.22 -0.96 -11.13
CA VAL A 53 -5.75 -1.05 -11.14
C VAL A 53 -5.15 -0.22 -10.00
N ILE A 54 -4.21 -0.81 -9.26
CA ILE A 54 -3.43 -0.13 -8.24
C ILE A 54 -2.43 0.82 -8.92
N VAL A 55 -2.63 2.12 -8.76
CA VAL A 55 -1.74 3.17 -9.30
C VAL A 55 -0.86 3.81 -8.24
N GLY A 56 -1.12 3.52 -6.97
CA GLY A 56 -0.29 3.93 -5.84
C GLY A 56 -0.49 3.02 -4.65
N ALA A 57 0.58 2.76 -3.92
CA ALA A 57 0.56 1.94 -2.72
C ALA A 57 1.50 2.53 -1.68
N TYR A 58 1.12 2.43 -0.41
CA TYR A 58 1.96 2.80 0.73
C TYR A 58 1.76 1.81 1.86
N LEU A 59 2.86 1.41 2.48
CA LEU A 59 2.91 0.50 3.61
C LEU A 59 3.76 1.10 4.72
N ASP A 60 3.26 0.97 5.94
CA ASP A 60 4.03 1.20 7.14
C ASP A 60 3.57 0.24 8.23
N GLU A 61 4.36 0.12 9.28
CA GLU A 61 4.01 -0.67 10.44
C GLU A 61 4.38 0.07 11.71
N TYR A 62 3.45 0.07 12.65
CA TYR A 62 3.58 0.79 13.90
C TYR A 62 3.79 -0.18 15.04
N GLN A 63 4.82 0.08 15.84
CA GLN A 63 5.20 -0.73 17.00
C GLN A 63 5.55 0.19 18.17
N MET A 64 5.39 -0.30 19.40
CA MET A 64 5.98 0.36 20.58
C MET A 64 7.51 0.26 20.51
N LEU A 65 8.20 1.39 20.33
CA LEU A 65 9.66 1.51 20.26
C LEU A 65 10.20 2.43 21.36
N PRO A 66 11.50 2.35 21.74
CA PRO A 66 12.07 3.18 22.80
C PRO A 66 12.05 4.67 22.45
N ARG A 67 11.49 5.50 23.34
CA ARG A 67 11.40 6.96 23.15
C ARG A 67 12.75 7.65 23.00
N ALA A 68 13.75 7.15 23.72
CA ALA A 68 15.09 7.74 23.72
C ALA A 68 15.82 7.59 22.37
N GLU A 69 15.36 6.65 21.52
CA GLU A 69 16.05 6.26 20.29
C GLU A 69 15.18 6.43 19.05
N THR A 70 13.89 6.75 19.21
CA THR A 70 12.92 6.78 18.11
C THR A 70 11.94 7.96 18.22
N VAL A 71 11.43 8.37 17.08
CA VAL A 71 10.37 9.36 16.94
C VAL A 71 9.01 8.66 17.00
N GLY A 72 8.26 8.95 18.06
CA GLY A 72 6.88 8.47 18.21
C GLY A 72 5.89 9.21 17.29
N VAL A 73 4.68 8.69 17.20
CA VAL A 73 3.55 9.39 16.55
C VAL A 73 3.28 10.74 17.22
N PRO A 74 2.63 11.70 16.52
CA PRO A 74 2.30 12.99 17.11
C PRO A 74 1.62 12.88 18.48
N ASN A 75 1.95 13.80 19.38
CA ASN A 75 1.46 13.85 20.76
C ASN A 75 1.92 12.69 21.66
N SER A 76 2.85 11.84 21.22
CA SER A 76 3.41 10.77 22.07
C SER A 76 4.08 11.31 23.33
N ASP A 77 4.61 12.52 23.32
CA ASP A 77 5.21 13.23 24.45
C ASP A 77 4.21 14.08 25.25
N LEU A 78 2.93 14.05 24.85
CA LEU A 78 1.81 14.75 25.48
C LEU A 78 0.78 13.75 26.03
N ASP A 79 -0.45 14.20 26.27
CA ASP A 79 -1.51 13.40 26.90
C ASP A 79 -1.81 12.08 26.20
N PHE A 80 -1.64 11.99 24.88
CA PHE A 80 -1.83 10.74 24.14
C PHE A 80 -0.83 9.67 24.60
N GLY A 81 0.42 10.06 24.87
CA GLY A 81 1.45 9.16 25.36
C GLY A 81 1.24 8.62 26.76
N ASN A 82 0.44 9.30 27.58
CA ASN A 82 0.12 8.86 28.94
C ASN A 82 -0.69 7.55 28.95
N ALA A 83 -1.32 7.18 27.83
CA ALA A 83 -2.05 5.93 27.67
C ALA A 83 -1.13 4.72 27.41
N PHE A 84 0.15 4.93 27.11
CA PHE A 84 1.07 3.82 26.82
C PHE A 84 1.46 3.08 28.10
N ALA A 85 1.31 1.76 28.09
CA ALA A 85 1.57 0.92 29.26
C ALA A 85 3.02 1.00 29.78
N ASN A 86 3.98 1.29 28.88
CA ASN A 86 5.37 1.55 29.24
C ASN A 86 5.71 3.02 28.94
N PRO A 87 6.02 3.84 29.96
CA PRO A 87 6.36 5.24 29.76
C PRO A 87 7.64 5.47 28.97
N ASP A 88 8.56 4.49 28.90
CA ASP A 88 9.81 4.58 28.14
C ASP A 88 9.63 4.25 26.65
N GLN A 89 8.42 3.87 26.23
CA GLN A 89 8.10 3.53 24.85
C GLN A 89 7.06 4.47 24.26
N ALA A 90 7.14 4.68 22.95
CA ALA A 90 6.12 5.37 22.16
C ALA A 90 5.68 4.49 20.99
N LEU A 91 4.41 4.63 20.58
CA LEU A 91 3.96 4.06 19.32
C LEU A 91 4.70 4.79 18.19
N ALA A 92 5.40 4.05 17.34
CA ALA A 92 6.30 4.62 16.36
C ALA A 92 6.23 3.87 15.03
N SER A 93 6.29 4.63 13.93
CA SER A 93 6.40 4.10 12.57
C SER A 93 7.76 3.42 12.37
N LYS A 94 7.76 2.21 11.82
CA LYS A 94 8.99 1.52 11.43
C LYS A 94 9.63 2.18 10.20
N LYS A 95 8.84 2.73 9.27
CA LYS A 95 9.37 3.42 8.09
C LYS A 95 10.03 4.75 8.46
N LEU A 96 9.44 5.53 9.35
CA LEU A 96 10.02 6.77 9.88
C LEU A 96 11.29 6.49 10.70
N ASN A 97 11.27 5.41 11.49
CA ASN A 97 12.40 4.99 12.32
C ASN A 97 13.22 3.86 11.66
N SER A 98 13.35 3.91 10.33
CA SER A 98 13.92 2.81 9.53
C SER A 98 15.34 2.45 9.95
N GLU A 99 16.20 3.43 10.22
CA GLU A 99 17.57 3.18 10.66
C GLU A 99 17.60 2.36 11.95
N TYR A 100 16.90 2.82 12.99
CA TYR A 100 16.81 2.12 14.27
C TYR A 100 16.27 0.70 14.10
N TYR A 101 15.15 0.55 13.39
CA TYR A 101 14.51 -0.75 13.24
C TYR A 101 15.36 -1.70 12.39
N SER A 102 15.98 -1.20 11.32
CA SER A 102 16.86 -1.99 10.46
C SER A 102 18.12 -2.45 11.19
N ASN A 103 18.65 -1.66 12.13
CA ASN A 103 19.74 -2.10 13.01
C ASN A 103 19.34 -3.30 13.88
N ASN A 104 18.06 -3.40 14.27
CA ASN A 104 17.55 -4.59 14.97
C ASN A 104 17.36 -5.78 14.02
N MET A 105 16.87 -5.54 12.80
CA MET A 105 16.77 -6.59 11.77
C MET A 105 18.14 -7.14 11.35
N ALA A 106 19.17 -6.30 11.29
CA ALA A 106 20.53 -6.71 10.95
C ALA A 106 21.12 -7.68 11.99
N LYS A 107 20.76 -7.54 13.28
CA LYS A 107 21.11 -8.51 14.32
C LYS A 107 20.47 -9.88 14.10
N ALA A 108 19.35 -9.94 13.37
CA ALA A 108 18.70 -11.15 12.92
C ALA A 108 19.16 -11.60 11.51
N GLY A 109 20.18 -10.94 10.94
CA GLY A 109 20.80 -11.30 9.66
C GLY A 109 20.22 -10.63 8.42
N SER A 110 19.28 -9.68 8.56
CA SER A 110 18.77 -8.95 7.40
C SER A 110 19.82 -7.98 6.83
N THR A 111 19.91 -7.91 5.51
CA THR A 111 20.78 -6.97 4.78
C THR A 111 19.99 -5.86 4.09
N VAL A 112 18.66 -5.89 4.18
CA VAL A 112 17.73 -4.95 3.52
C VAL A 112 17.02 -4.15 4.60
N THR A 113 16.97 -2.82 4.45
CA THR A 113 16.30 -1.97 5.45
C THR A 113 14.80 -2.21 5.47
N ILE A 114 14.13 -1.94 6.59
CA ILE A 114 12.66 -2.08 6.66
C ILE A 114 11.94 -1.21 5.64
N ALA A 115 12.45 0.01 5.40
CA ALA A 115 11.89 0.92 4.40
C ALA A 115 12.05 0.38 2.98
N ASP A 116 13.19 -0.23 2.65
CA ASP A 116 13.41 -0.83 1.32
C ASP A 116 12.53 -2.07 1.11
N ASN A 117 12.38 -2.90 2.15
CA ASN A 117 11.45 -4.04 2.11
C ASN A 117 10.01 -3.58 1.83
N PHE A 118 9.53 -2.58 2.55
CA PHE A 118 8.19 -2.02 2.33
C PHE A 118 8.05 -1.39 0.93
N THR A 119 9.08 -0.68 0.46
CA THR A 119 9.09 -0.09 -0.89
C THR A 119 9.03 -1.18 -1.97
N ALA A 120 9.72 -2.30 -1.80
CA ALA A 120 9.63 -3.42 -2.74
C ALA A 120 8.23 -4.03 -2.78
N LEU A 121 7.55 -4.16 -1.63
CA LEU A 121 6.15 -4.61 -1.56
C LEU A 121 5.18 -3.60 -2.20
N GLU A 122 5.38 -2.30 -1.96
CA GLU A 122 4.62 -1.22 -2.60
C GLU A 122 4.75 -1.29 -4.13
N GLN A 123 5.97 -1.44 -4.63
CA GLN A 123 6.24 -1.56 -6.07
C GLN A 123 5.69 -2.85 -6.68
N PHE A 124 5.68 -3.94 -5.92
CA PHE A 124 5.16 -5.23 -6.38
C PHE A 124 3.66 -5.16 -6.71
N VAL A 125 2.87 -4.45 -5.90
CA VAL A 125 1.42 -4.35 -6.11
C VAL A 125 1.00 -3.27 -7.11
N VAL A 126 1.85 -2.27 -7.37
CA VAL A 126 1.55 -1.22 -8.35
C VAL A 126 1.48 -1.81 -9.76
N GLY A 127 0.39 -1.52 -10.47
CA GLY A 127 0.08 -2.05 -11.79
C GLY A 127 -0.74 -3.34 -11.78
N MET A 128 -0.90 -3.99 -10.62
CA MET A 128 -1.83 -5.11 -10.48
C MET A 128 -3.27 -4.60 -10.42
N THR A 129 -4.20 -5.39 -10.96
CA THR A 129 -5.62 -5.27 -10.63
C THR A 129 -5.90 -5.81 -9.22
N VAL A 130 -7.00 -5.39 -8.60
CA VAL A 130 -7.45 -5.96 -7.31
C VAL A 130 -7.61 -7.48 -7.39
N ALA A 131 -8.15 -7.99 -8.51
CA ALA A 131 -8.35 -9.42 -8.72
C ALA A 131 -7.03 -10.20 -8.88
N GLU A 132 -6.02 -9.62 -9.54
CA GLU A 132 -4.69 -10.23 -9.63
C GLU A 132 -4.02 -10.29 -8.25
N LEU A 133 -4.15 -9.24 -7.44
CA LEU A 133 -3.62 -9.25 -6.07
C LEU A 133 -4.33 -10.29 -5.19
N GLU A 134 -5.65 -10.39 -5.29
CA GLU A 134 -6.44 -11.41 -4.59
C GLU A 134 -6.03 -12.83 -5.00
N ALA A 135 -5.88 -13.08 -6.30
CA ALA A 135 -5.44 -14.36 -6.82
C ALA A 135 -4.02 -14.70 -6.32
N PHE A 136 -3.10 -13.73 -6.33
CA PHE A 136 -1.74 -13.92 -5.82
C PHE A 136 -1.72 -14.28 -4.34
N VAL A 137 -2.44 -13.52 -3.49
CA VAL A 137 -2.51 -13.77 -2.04
C VAL A 137 -3.17 -15.11 -1.72
N THR A 138 -4.16 -15.52 -2.49
CA THR A 138 -4.88 -16.79 -2.28
C THR A 138 -4.06 -18.01 -2.72
N ALA A 139 -3.29 -17.87 -3.80
CA ALA A 139 -2.55 -18.99 -4.39
C ALA A 139 -1.24 -19.31 -3.66
N ASN A 140 -0.70 -18.37 -2.88
CA ASN A 140 0.60 -18.49 -2.25
C ASN A 140 0.47 -18.45 -0.72
N ASP A 141 1.26 -19.26 -0.03
CA ASP A 141 1.38 -19.21 1.43
C ASP A 141 2.50 -18.27 1.87
N LYS A 142 2.74 -18.19 3.18
CA LYS A 142 3.73 -17.28 3.77
C LYS A 142 5.13 -17.59 3.27
N GLU A 143 5.51 -18.87 3.31
CA GLU A 143 6.83 -19.35 2.97
C GLU A 143 7.15 -19.10 1.49
N ALA A 144 6.22 -19.41 0.58
CA ALA A 144 6.41 -19.21 -0.85
C ALA A 144 6.55 -17.71 -1.21
N THR A 145 5.82 -16.83 -0.52
CA THR A 145 5.79 -15.40 -0.86
C THR A 145 7.11 -14.68 -0.60
N VAL A 146 7.94 -15.18 0.33
CA VAL A 146 9.24 -14.57 0.66
C VAL A 146 10.13 -14.44 -0.58
N ASP A 147 10.17 -15.49 -1.41
CA ASP A 147 11.06 -15.54 -2.58
C ASP A 147 10.44 -14.89 -3.84
N MET A 148 9.13 -14.59 -3.81
CA MET A 148 8.40 -14.07 -4.98
C MET A 148 8.46 -12.55 -5.11
N VAL A 149 8.66 -11.82 -4.01
CA VAL A 149 8.74 -10.36 -4.02
C VAL A 149 10.20 -9.94 -4.06
N THR A 150 10.69 -9.68 -5.27
CA THR A 150 12.08 -9.24 -5.47
C THR A 150 12.37 -7.96 -4.67
N GLY A 151 13.40 -8.01 -3.82
CA GLY A 151 13.82 -6.88 -2.99
C GLY A 151 13.17 -6.85 -1.60
N ALA A 152 12.17 -7.68 -1.31
CA ALA A 152 11.59 -7.82 0.02
C ALA A 152 11.97 -9.17 0.64
N THR A 153 12.77 -9.14 1.69
CA THR A 153 13.30 -10.32 2.41
C THR A 153 12.53 -10.64 3.70
N LEU A 154 11.33 -10.06 3.90
CA LEU A 154 10.57 -10.29 5.13
C LEU A 154 9.81 -11.61 5.04
N VAL A 155 9.82 -12.37 6.14
CA VAL A 155 9.05 -13.62 6.26
C VAL A 155 7.53 -13.38 6.24
N ASP A 156 7.10 -12.15 6.52
CA ASP A 156 5.70 -11.75 6.59
C ASP A 156 5.18 -11.08 5.31
N ASN A 157 5.91 -11.17 4.18
CA ASN A 157 5.50 -10.58 2.89
C ASN A 157 4.04 -10.89 2.53
N HIS A 158 3.58 -12.13 2.73
CA HIS A 158 2.18 -12.53 2.49
C HIS A 158 1.17 -11.72 3.31
N GLY A 159 1.48 -11.45 4.58
CA GLY A 159 0.63 -10.64 5.45
C GLY A 159 0.55 -9.19 4.99
N TYR A 160 1.66 -8.63 4.50
CA TYR A 160 1.69 -7.26 3.98
C TYR A 160 0.94 -7.13 2.65
N LEU A 161 1.05 -8.12 1.76
CA LEU A 161 0.25 -8.17 0.53
C LEU A 161 -1.25 -8.33 0.83
N SER A 162 -1.59 -9.10 1.88
CA SER A 162 -2.97 -9.20 2.37
C SER A 162 -3.50 -7.85 2.89
N ALA A 163 -2.65 -7.05 3.54
CA ALA A 163 -3.01 -5.70 3.97
C ALA A 163 -3.30 -4.77 2.79
N PHE A 164 -2.51 -4.85 1.71
CA PHE A 164 -2.81 -4.13 0.46
C PHE A 164 -4.12 -4.58 -0.17
N LEU A 165 -4.40 -5.89 -0.19
CA LEU A 165 -5.67 -6.41 -0.71
C LEU A 165 -6.84 -5.85 0.09
N ALA A 166 -6.76 -5.83 1.42
CA ALA A 166 -7.78 -5.25 2.28
C ALA A 166 -7.97 -3.74 2.00
N ALA A 167 -6.88 -2.98 1.80
CA ALA A 167 -6.96 -1.57 1.46
C ALA A 167 -7.56 -1.34 0.06
N ALA A 168 -7.25 -2.20 -0.91
CA ALA A 168 -7.85 -2.13 -2.25
C ALA A 168 -9.35 -2.45 -2.22
N GLN A 169 -9.77 -3.44 -1.43
CA GLN A 169 -11.17 -3.75 -1.21
C GLN A 169 -11.91 -2.61 -0.50
N ASP A 170 -11.27 -1.95 0.47
CA ASP A 170 -11.80 -0.73 1.09
C ASP A 170 -12.02 0.38 0.05
N ALA A 171 -11.05 0.63 -0.84
CA ALA A 171 -11.15 1.63 -1.91
C ALA A 171 -12.36 1.40 -2.85
N LEU A 172 -12.70 0.14 -3.14
CA LEU A 172 -13.85 -0.22 -3.98
C LEU A 172 -15.21 -0.04 -3.29
N ASN A 173 -15.23 0.05 -1.95
CA ASN A 173 -16.45 0.14 -1.15
C ASN A 173 -16.75 1.54 -0.60
N ASN A 174 -15.87 2.51 -0.85
CA ASN A 174 -15.97 3.89 -0.35
C ASN A 174 -16.67 4.85 -1.31
#